data_AF-A0A960PRF9-F1
#
_entry.id   AF-A0A960PRF9-F1
#
_cell.length_a   1.000
_cell.length_b   1.000
_cell.length_c   1.000
_cell.angle_alpha   90.00
_cell.angle_beta   90.00
_cell.angle_gamma   90.00
#
_symmetry.space_group_name_H-M   'P 1'
#
loop_
_entity.id
_entity.type
_entity.pdbx_description
1 polymer ?
#
loop_
_entity_poly.entity_id
_entity_poly.type
_entity_poly.pdbx_seq_one_letter_code
_entity_poly.pdbx_strand_id
1 'polypeptide(L)'
;DIYVLNMQGDDHFYVNDGGKRFLDRTEAYFPKTPWGTMGVKFFDYNNDGKMDLVLTDMHSDMTEQIEPEREKLKSRMRWSDATLQGGANNIFGNAFYVNRGKEPLEEASDRLGTENYWPWGVSVGDLNADGWEDMFYTASMNYPFRYGINSVLLNEKGEKFLDSEFALGVEPRRGGAMTTDWMVLDCSGADRGHQHCRGREGEVMVRATLGSRSSLLFDADGDGDLDIVANEFNSEPQVLLSSLSDAKKIHYLEVRLVGTRSNRDGLGARVRVVAGDRTLTQIQDGKSGYLSQSSVPLYFGLGAATKADRVEIDWPSGAHQVIKDGIPVNGRLEVVEPKAEAPKTMTPKTK
;
A
#
# COMPACT_ATOMS: atom_id res chain seq x y z
N ASP A 1 -15.35 5.46 7.91
CA ASP A 1 -15.85 4.23 7.24
C ASP A 1 -14.81 3.14 7.41
N ILE A 2 -15.19 1.88 7.21
CA ILE A 2 -14.32 0.71 7.42
C ILE A 2 -14.46 -0.21 6.20
N TYR A 3 -13.34 -0.57 5.59
CA TYR A 3 -13.28 -1.66 4.63
C TYR A 3 -12.63 -2.87 5.33
N VAL A 4 -13.29 -4.02 5.28
CA VAL A 4 -12.89 -5.27 5.93
C VAL A 4 -12.50 -6.27 4.85
N LEU A 5 -11.24 -6.68 4.87
CA LEU A 5 -10.68 -7.67 3.95
C LEU A 5 -10.99 -9.08 4.41
N ASN A 6 -11.21 -10.00 3.47
CA ASN A 6 -11.33 -11.43 3.75
C ASN A 6 -10.38 -12.27 2.89
N MET A 7 -9.56 -13.10 3.54
CA MET A 7 -8.66 -14.04 2.86
C MET A 7 -9.42 -15.17 2.14
N GLN A 8 -10.61 -15.50 2.63
CA GLN A 8 -11.48 -16.57 2.11
C GLN A 8 -12.94 -16.17 2.29
N GLY A 9 -13.39 -15.14 1.58
CA GLY A 9 -14.74 -14.60 1.70
C GLY A 9 -14.92 -13.28 0.96
N ASP A 10 -16.16 -12.81 0.89
CA ASP A 10 -16.43 -11.51 0.29
C ASP A 10 -15.90 -10.38 1.20
N ASP A 11 -15.22 -9.38 0.64
CA ASP A 11 -14.91 -8.17 1.39
C ASP A 11 -16.18 -7.38 1.76
N HIS A 12 -16.10 -6.59 2.83
CA HIS A 12 -17.21 -5.74 3.27
C HIS A 12 -16.81 -4.28 3.47
N PHE A 13 -17.66 -3.37 3.02
CA PHE A 13 -17.53 -1.94 3.26
C PHE A 13 -18.66 -1.41 4.12
N TYR A 14 -18.29 -0.80 5.24
CA TYR A 14 -19.19 -0.25 6.23
C TYR A 14 -19.05 1.26 6.35
N VAL A 15 -20.16 1.96 6.14
CA VAL A 15 -20.23 3.42 6.33
C VAL A 15 -20.60 3.74 7.77
N ASN A 16 -19.89 4.71 8.36
CA ASN A 16 -20.17 5.19 9.71
C ASN A 16 -21.43 6.09 9.73
N ASP A 17 -22.46 5.67 10.44
CA ASP A 17 -23.71 6.43 10.64
C ASP A 17 -23.55 7.40 11.82
N GLY A 18 -22.68 8.40 11.66
CA GLY A 18 -22.45 9.47 12.63
C GLY A 18 -22.01 8.99 14.02
N GLY A 19 -21.23 7.90 14.08
CA GLY A 19 -20.74 7.31 15.33
C GLY A 19 -21.73 6.40 16.05
N LYS A 20 -22.92 6.14 15.48
CA LYS A 20 -23.96 5.30 16.12
C LYS A 20 -23.80 3.82 15.79
N ARG A 21 -23.50 3.52 14.54
CA ARG A 21 -23.38 2.17 14.00
C ARG A 21 -22.64 2.20 12.66
N PHE A 22 -22.30 1.01 12.19
CA PHE A 22 -21.75 0.76 10.87
C PHE A 22 -22.82 0.11 9.99
N LEU A 23 -23.06 0.67 8.82
CA LEU A 23 -24.04 0.17 7.84
C LEU A 23 -23.28 -0.50 6.70
N ASP A 24 -23.58 -1.76 6.41
CA ASP A 24 -23.05 -2.43 5.23
C ASP A 24 -23.57 -1.70 3.98
N ARG A 25 -22.64 -1.22 3.17
CA ARG A 25 -22.88 -0.51 1.91
C ARG A 25 -22.04 -1.07 0.78
N THR A 26 -21.57 -2.32 0.91
CA THR A 26 -20.67 -2.97 -0.04
C THR A 26 -21.23 -2.95 -1.45
N GLU A 27 -22.45 -3.46 -1.67
CA GLU A 27 -23.10 -3.51 -2.98
C GLU A 27 -23.38 -2.12 -3.59
N ALA A 28 -23.49 -1.08 -2.76
CA ALA A 28 -23.73 0.28 -3.25
C ALA A 28 -22.45 0.93 -3.79
N TYR A 29 -21.30 0.61 -3.19
CA TYR A 29 -20.02 1.22 -3.53
C TYR A 29 -19.22 0.38 -4.54
N PHE A 30 -19.29 -0.94 -4.44
CA PHE A 30 -18.41 -1.84 -5.17
C PHE A 30 -19.19 -2.67 -6.18
N PRO A 31 -18.88 -2.58 -7.48
CA PRO A 31 -19.56 -3.38 -8.50
C PRO A 31 -19.29 -4.88 -8.32
N LYS A 32 -18.11 -5.22 -7.78
CA LYS A 32 -17.61 -6.53 -7.36
C LYS A 32 -16.52 -6.31 -6.31
N THR A 33 -16.21 -7.30 -5.49
CA THR A 33 -15.07 -7.31 -4.56
C THR A 33 -14.12 -8.47 -4.89
N PRO A 34 -12.83 -8.40 -4.54
CA PRO A 34 -11.99 -9.60 -4.54
C PRO A 34 -12.41 -10.60 -3.45
N TRP A 35 -12.02 -11.85 -3.62
CA TRP A 35 -12.41 -12.97 -2.74
C TRP A 35 -11.33 -13.34 -1.70
N GLY A 36 -10.08 -13.09 -2.02
CA GLY A 36 -8.91 -13.47 -1.23
C GLY A 36 -8.08 -12.25 -0.89
N THR A 37 -8.70 -11.17 -0.41
CA THR A 37 -7.98 -9.92 -0.18
C THR A 37 -7.03 -10.01 1.02
N MET A 38 -5.80 -9.53 0.83
CA MET A 38 -4.70 -9.56 1.80
C MET A 38 -4.22 -8.17 2.23
N GLY A 39 -4.36 -7.18 1.37
CA GLY A 39 -3.84 -5.84 1.58
C GLY A 39 -4.75 -4.78 1.00
N VAL A 40 -4.67 -3.58 1.58
CA VAL A 40 -5.55 -2.45 1.30
C VAL A 40 -4.77 -1.15 1.40
N LYS A 41 -5.01 -0.22 0.46
CA LYS A 41 -4.52 1.15 0.57
C LYS A 41 -5.46 2.12 -0.13
N PHE A 42 -5.79 3.20 0.57
CA PHE A 42 -6.43 4.38 -0.01
C PHE A 42 -5.37 5.42 -0.37
N PHE A 43 -5.44 5.99 -1.57
CA PHE A 43 -4.57 7.07 -2.03
C PHE A 43 -5.15 7.77 -3.27
N ASP A 44 -4.64 8.96 -3.62
CA ASP A 44 -5.11 9.75 -4.77
C ASP A 44 -4.17 9.51 -5.97
N TYR A 45 -4.42 8.45 -6.75
CA TYR A 45 -3.46 8.05 -7.79
C TYR A 45 -3.40 9.05 -8.95
N ASN A 46 -4.45 9.83 -9.15
CA ASN A 46 -4.58 10.73 -10.29
C ASN A 46 -4.52 12.23 -9.93
N ASN A 47 -4.21 12.55 -8.67
CA ASN A 47 -4.14 13.91 -8.12
C ASN A 47 -5.44 14.72 -8.35
N ASP A 48 -6.62 14.07 -8.30
CA ASP A 48 -7.92 14.75 -8.44
C ASP A 48 -8.55 15.16 -7.08
N GLY A 49 -7.87 14.83 -5.98
CA GLY A 49 -8.27 15.12 -4.61
C GLY A 49 -9.22 14.09 -4.00
N LYS A 50 -9.58 13.04 -4.72
CA LYS A 50 -10.42 11.94 -4.23
C LYS A 50 -9.55 10.72 -3.99
N MET A 51 -9.78 10.04 -2.87
CA MET A 51 -9.06 8.81 -2.57
C MET A 51 -9.67 7.65 -3.36
N ASP A 52 -8.82 6.95 -4.07
CA ASP A 52 -9.04 5.67 -4.74
C ASP A 52 -8.63 4.52 -3.81
N LEU A 53 -8.97 3.28 -4.18
CA LEU A 53 -8.72 2.10 -3.35
C LEU A 53 -8.03 1.01 -4.15
N VAL A 54 -6.85 0.59 -3.70
CA VAL A 54 -6.17 -0.60 -4.22
C VAL A 54 -6.27 -1.74 -3.20
N LEU A 55 -6.57 -2.93 -3.71
CA LEU A 55 -6.68 -4.18 -2.97
C LEU A 55 -5.78 -5.23 -3.61
N THR A 56 -5.05 -5.94 -2.77
CA THR A 56 -4.23 -7.09 -3.17
C THR A 56 -4.94 -8.38 -2.85
N ASP A 57 -5.01 -9.31 -3.79
CA ASP A 57 -5.75 -10.58 -3.71
C ASP A 57 -4.83 -11.78 -3.90
N MET A 58 -5.22 -12.91 -3.33
CA MET A 58 -4.59 -14.19 -3.61
C MET A 58 -5.26 -14.84 -4.83
N HIS A 59 -4.54 -14.90 -5.97
CA HIS A 59 -5.05 -15.59 -7.15
C HIS A 59 -5.61 -16.97 -6.83
N SER A 60 -6.79 -17.28 -7.36
CA SER A 60 -7.39 -18.60 -7.19
C SER A 60 -6.58 -19.72 -7.85
N ASP A 61 -5.80 -19.42 -8.89
CA ASP A 61 -4.90 -20.36 -9.56
C ASP A 61 -3.50 -20.44 -8.93
N MET A 62 -3.31 -19.96 -7.68
CA MET A 62 -2.02 -19.88 -7.00
C MET A 62 -1.20 -21.19 -6.93
N THR A 63 -1.89 -22.33 -7.04
CA THR A 63 -1.29 -23.67 -6.94
C THR A 63 -0.87 -24.24 -8.30
N GLU A 64 -1.26 -23.57 -9.40
CA GLU A 64 -0.90 -23.96 -10.76
C GLU A 64 0.46 -23.39 -11.17
N GLN A 65 1.07 -24.02 -12.16
CA GLN A 65 2.19 -23.43 -12.90
C GLN A 65 1.60 -22.63 -14.06
N ILE A 66 1.75 -21.30 -14.02
CA ILE A 66 1.28 -20.40 -15.08
C ILE A 66 2.46 -19.62 -15.66
N GLU A 67 2.39 -19.24 -16.94
CA GLU A 67 3.45 -18.42 -17.54
C GLU A 67 3.44 -16.99 -16.95
N PRO A 68 4.59 -16.28 -16.89
CA PRO A 68 4.67 -14.93 -16.33
C PRO A 68 3.65 -13.94 -16.92
N GLU A 69 3.29 -14.06 -18.19
CA GLU A 69 2.30 -13.17 -18.83
C GLU A 69 0.89 -13.37 -18.25
N ARG A 70 0.59 -14.56 -17.72
CA ARG A 70 -0.69 -14.83 -17.05
C ARG A 70 -0.75 -14.27 -15.64
N GLU A 71 0.39 -13.98 -15.02
CA GLU A 71 0.44 -13.36 -13.69
C GLU A 71 -0.13 -11.95 -13.69
N LYS A 72 -0.13 -11.28 -14.86
CA LYS A 72 -0.63 -9.92 -15.04
C LYS A 72 -2.10 -9.88 -15.49
N LEU A 73 -2.81 -11.01 -15.39
CA LEU A 73 -4.21 -11.15 -15.80
C LEU A 73 -5.02 -11.78 -14.68
N LYS A 74 -6.28 -11.36 -14.51
CA LYS A 74 -7.22 -12.01 -13.57
C LYS A 74 -7.22 -13.53 -13.75
N SER A 75 -7.25 -14.24 -12.63
CA SER A 75 -7.37 -15.69 -12.64
C SER A 75 -8.66 -16.12 -13.33
N ARG A 76 -8.55 -17.14 -14.19
CA ARG A 76 -9.70 -17.81 -14.82
C ARG A 76 -10.27 -18.90 -13.94
N MET A 77 -9.52 -19.37 -12.95
CA MET A 77 -9.99 -20.39 -12.00
C MET A 77 -11.08 -19.78 -11.12
N ARG A 78 -12.20 -20.46 -11.03
CA ARG A 78 -13.32 -20.07 -10.16
C ARG A 78 -13.36 -21.05 -8.99
N TRP A 79 -13.56 -20.52 -7.78
CA TRP A 79 -13.79 -21.37 -6.62
C TRP A 79 -15.10 -22.13 -6.73
N SER A 80 -15.16 -23.31 -6.12
CA SER A 80 -16.39 -24.12 -6.06
C SER A 80 -17.46 -23.42 -5.22
N ASP A 81 -18.73 -23.71 -5.46
CA ASP A 81 -19.84 -23.17 -4.64
C ASP A 81 -19.66 -23.45 -3.14
N ALA A 82 -19.09 -24.62 -2.80
CA ALA A 82 -18.77 -24.98 -1.42
C ALA A 82 -17.70 -24.06 -0.80
N THR A 83 -16.70 -23.68 -1.59
CA THR A 83 -15.66 -22.73 -1.18
C THR A 83 -16.24 -21.31 -1.07
N LEU A 84 -17.09 -20.92 -2.02
CA LEU A 84 -17.70 -19.61 -2.07
C LEU A 84 -18.73 -19.37 -0.95
N GLN A 85 -19.29 -20.42 -0.35
CA GLN A 85 -20.19 -20.31 0.81
C GLN A 85 -21.38 -19.35 0.59
N GLY A 86 -21.86 -19.25 -0.66
CA GLY A 86 -22.93 -18.32 -1.06
C GLY A 86 -22.45 -16.95 -1.54
N GLY A 87 -21.15 -16.68 -1.44
CA GLY A 87 -20.49 -15.54 -2.06
C GLY A 87 -20.70 -15.56 -3.58
N ALA A 88 -21.15 -14.43 -4.09
CA ALA A 88 -21.42 -14.22 -5.49
C ALA A 88 -20.87 -12.86 -5.87
N ASN A 89 -20.53 -12.66 -7.15
CA ASN A 89 -20.05 -11.38 -7.67
C ASN A 89 -18.58 -11.02 -7.32
N ASN A 90 -17.69 -12.02 -7.33
CA ASN A 90 -16.28 -11.89 -6.99
C ASN A 90 -15.32 -11.61 -8.17
N ILE A 91 -14.24 -10.91 -7.86
CA ILE A 91 -13.00 -10.80 -8.63
C ILE A 91 -12.02 -11.87 -8.10
N PHE A 92 -11.27 -12.52 -9.00
CA PHE A 92 -10.18 -13.44 -8.63
C PHE A 92 -8.88 -12.84 -9.16
N GLY A 93 -8.16 -12.13 -8.30
CA GLY A 93 -7.11 -11.18 -8.66
C GLY A 93 -7.29 -9.84 -7.95
N ASN A 94 -6.26 -8.99 -8.00
CA ASN A 94 -6.24 -7.68 -7.32
C ASN A 94 -7.43 -6.81 -7.73
N ALA A 95 -7.69 -5.70 -7.06
CA ALA A 95 -8.66 -4.72 -7.55
C ALA A 95 -8.17 -3.29 -7.34
N PHE A 96 -8.61 -2.41 -8.22
CA PHE A 96 -8.33 -0.98 -8.12
C PHE A 96 -9.60 -0.21 -8.42
N TYR A 97 -10.17 0.45 -7.41
CA TYR A 97 -11.40 1.21 -7.53
C TYR A 97 -11.10 2.70 -7.61
N VAL A 98 -11.46 3.29 -8.75
CA VAL A 98 -11.32 4.72 -9.02
C VAL A 98 -12.56 5.47 -8.55
N ASN A 99 -12.35 6.49 -7.72
CA ASN A 99 -13.39 7.33 -7.17
C ASN A 99 -13.69 8.52 -8.08
N ARG A 100 -14.68 8.35 -8.96
CA ARG A 100 -15.16 9.43 -9.84
C ARG A 100 -16.03 10.47 -9.13
N GLY A 101 -16.23 10.36 -7.81
CA GLY A 101 -17.14 11.22 -7.03
C GLY A 101 -18.61 10.79 -7.14
N LYS A 102 -18.86 9.55 -7.53
CA LYS A 102 -20.19 8.93 -7.55
C LYS A 102 -20.08 7.45 -7.19
N GLU A 103 -21.16 6.90 -6.63
CA GLU A 103 -21.35 5.47 -6.39
C GLU A 103 -22.06 4.82 -7.61
N PRO A 104 -21.73 3.56 -7.97
CA PRO A 104 -20.59 2.79 -7.47
C PRO A 104 -19.25 3.33 -7.99
N LEU A 105 -18.16 2.97 -7.32
CA LEU A 105 -16.80 3.23 -7.77
C LEU A 105 -16.49 2.45 -9.06
N GLU A 106 -15.53 2.94 -9.84
CA GLU A 106 -15.09 2.30 -11.09
C GLU A 106 -14.00 1.27 -10.79
N GLU A 107 -14.27 -0.02 -10.92
CA GLU A 107 -13.20 -1.03 -10.93
C GLU A 107 -12.40 -0.90 -12.22
N ALA A 108 -11.09 -0.71 -12.10
CA ALA A 108 -10.20 -0.30 -13.20
C ALA A 108 -8.84 -1.01 -13.20
N SER A 109 -8.64 -2.06 -12.40
CA SER A 109 -7.32 -2.72 -12.25
C SER A 109 -6.72 -3.20 -13.58
N ASP A 110 -7.53 -3.80 -14.46
CA ASP A 110 -7.07 -4.24 -15.79
C ASP A 110 -6.60 -3.06 -16.67
N ARG A 111 -7.34 -1.94 -16.64
CA ARG A 111 -7.00 -0.74 -17.41
C ARG A 111 -5.75 -0.04 -16.85
N LEU A 112 -5.60 -0.06 -15.53
CA LEU A 112 -4.51 0.58 -14.82
C LEU A 112 -3.24 -0.28 -14.74
N GLY A 113 -3.31 -1.57 -15.10
CA GLY A 113 -2.14 -2.46 -15.08
C GLY A 113 -1.68 -2.83 -13.67
N THR A 114 -2.61 -3.01 -12.74
CA THR A 114 -2.29 -3.27 -11.31
C THR A 114 -2.47 -4.72 -10.90
N GLU A 115 -2.61 -5.62 -11.87
CA GLU A 115 -2.66 -7.04 -11.58
C GLU A 115 -1.26 -7.62 -11.43
N ASN A 116 -1.11 -8.46 -10.42
CA ASN A 116 -0.02 -9.40 -10.33
C ASN A 116 -0.53 -10.68 -9.64
N TYR A 117 0.28 -11.72 -9.65
CA TYR A 117 -0.20 -13.04 -9.28
C TYR A 117 -0.75 -13.15 -7.86
N TRP A 118 0.05 -12.88 -6.86
CA TRP A 118 -0.37 -13.04 -5.47
C TRP A 118 0.54 -12.13 -4.64
N PRO A 119 0.11 -10.92 -4.30
CA PRO A 119 0.82 -10.07 -3.35
C PRO A 119 0.17 -10.14 -1.96
N TRP A 120 0.99 -10.11 -0.91
CA TRP A 120 0.49 -10.06 0.47
C TRP A 120 0.21 -8.64 0.91
N GLY A 121 1.00 -7.69 0.43
CA GLY A 121 0.89 -6.30 0.82
C GLY A 121 1.21 -5.35 -0.32
N VAL A 122 0.70 -4.14 -0.15
CA VAL A 122 0.99 -2.99 -0.99
C VAL A 122 1.51 -1.86 -0.12
N SER A 123 2.62 -1.28 -0.54
CA SER A 123 3.10 0.00 -0.03
C SER A 123 3.02 1.05 -1.12
N VAL A 124 2.62 2.26 -0.76
CA VAL A 124 2.39 3.38 -1.69
C VAL A 124 3.20 4.58 -1.24
N GLY A 125 3.88 5.21 -2.21
CA GLY A 125 4.72 6.39 -2.02
C GLY A 125 5.32 6.83 -3.37
N ASP A 126 5.74 8.09 -3.45
CA ASP A 126 6.33 8.66 -4.67
C ASP A 126 7.82 8.27 -4.76
N LEU A 127 8.10 7.11 -5.36
CA LEU A 127 9.42 6.48 -5.38
C LEU A 127 10.39 7.20 -6.32
N ASN A 128 9.87 7.92 -7.31
CA ASN A 128 10.66 8.65 -8.30
C ASN A 128 10.64 10.19 -8.11
N ALA A 129 10.04 10.65 -7.01
CA ALA A 129 9.86 12.04 -6.57
C ALA A 129 9.23 12.95 -7.63
N ASP A 130 8.34 12.42 -8.47
CA ASP A 130 7.75 13.14 -9.60
C ASP A 130 6.37 13.76 -9.31
N GLY A 131 5.86 13.58 -8.09
CA GLY A 131 4.56 14.07 -7.62
C GLY A 131 3.40 13.12 -7.89
N TRP A 132 3.65 11.86 -8.25
CA TRP A 132 2.63 10.81 -8.37
C TRP A 132 3.00 9.65 -7.47
N GLU A 133 2.04 9.18 -6.66
CA GLU A 133 2.31 8.03 -5.80
C GLU A 133 2.40 6.74 -6.63
N ASP A 134 3.51 6.02 -6.44
CA ASP A 134 3.82 4.71 -7.02
C ASP A 134 3.44 3.59 -6.05
N MET A 135 3.51 2.34 -6.50
CA MET A 135 3.24 1.17 -5.66
C MET A 135 4.38 0.14 -5.67
N PHE A 136 4.58 -0.49 -4.52
CA PHE A 136 5.40 -1.69 -4.38
C PHE A 136 4.53 -2.85 -3.90
N TYR A 137 4.47 -3.90 -4.71
CA TYR A 137 3.84 -5.17 -4.35
C TYR A 137 4.88 -6.21 -3.94
N THR A 138 4.62 -6.85 -2.81
CA THR A 138 5.46 -7.92 -2.28
C THR A 138 5.19 -9.26 -2.97
N ALA A 139 6.21 -10.09 -3.14
CA ALA A 139 6.13 -11.42 -3.74
C ALA A 139 5.77 -12.48 -2.69
N SER A 140 4.54 -12.99 -2.70
CA SER A 140 3.88 -13.83 -1.68
C SER A 140 4.57 -15.15 -1.23
N MET A 141 3.83 -16.24 -0.98
CA MET A 141 4.30 -17.48 -0.36
C MET A 141 5.01 -18.38 -1.37
N ASN A 142 6.24 -18.74 -1.03
CA ASN A 142 7.22 -19.36 -1.93
C ASN A 142 7.62 -20.77 -1.44
N TYR A 143 6.86 -21.31 -0.49
CA TYR A 143 6.95 -22.72 -0.13
C TYR A 143 5.54 -23.27 0.12
N PRO A 144 5.17 -24.40 -0.48
CA PRO A 144 5.93 -25.20 -1.45
C PRO A 144 5.88 -24.66 -2.89
N PHE A 145 5.43 -23.40 -3.07
CA PHE A 145 5.20 -22.79 -4.37
C PHE A 145 6.49 -22.31 -5.04
N ARG A 146 6.37 -21.93 -6.31
CA ARG A 146 7.46 -21.35 -7.11
C ARG A 146 7.87 -19.96 -6.61
N TYR A 147 9.03 -19.53 -7.08
CA TYR A 147 9.52 -18.17 -6.87
C TYR A 147 8.58 -17.13 -7.48
N GLY A 148 8.21 -16.12 -6.69
CA GLY A 148 7.54 -14.91 -7.15
C GLY A 148 8.49 -13.70 -7.11
N ILE A 149 8.23 -12.73 -7.99
CA ILE A 149 8.95 -11.45 -8.03
C ILE A 149 8.22 -10.36 -7.24
N ASN A 150 8.97 -9.46 -6.62
CA ASN A 150 8.42 -8.19 -6.16
C ASN A 150 8.11 -7.34 -7.39
N SER A 151 7.02 -6.57 -7.36
CA SER A 151 6.65 -5.67 -8.48
C SER A 151 6.77 -4.21 -8.03
N VAL A 152 7.40 -3.39 -8.87
CA VAL A 152 7.41 -1.93 -8.70
C VAL A 152 6.55 -1.35 -9.80
N LEU A 153 5.50 -0.64 -9.42
CA LEU A 153 4.51 -0.07 -10.30
C LEU A 153 4.63 1.45 -10.27
N LEU A 154 5.34 2.01 -11.26
CA LEU A 154 5.49 3.46 -11.39
C LEU A 154 4.23 4.07 -12.02
N ASN A 155 3.74 5.16 -11.43
CA ASN A 155 2.54 5.85 -11.87
C ASN A 155 2.83 6.77 -13.06
N GLU A 156 2.23 6.47 -14.21
CA GLU A 156 2.34 7.31 -15.40
C GLU A 156 1.33 8.46 -15.35
N LYS A 157 1.55 9.39 -14.41
CA LYS A 157 0.81 10.64 -14.29
C LYS A 157 -0.72 10.48 -14.20
N GLY A 158 -1.18 9.45 -13.49
CA GLY A 158 -2.59 9.15 -13.32
C GLY A 158 -3.25 8.45 -14.52
N GLU A 159 -2.50 8.06 -15.56
CA GLU A 159 -3.04 7.31 -16.70
C GLU A 159 -3.13 5.81 -16.41
N LYS A 160 -2.02 5.22 -15.94
CA LYS A 160 -1.85 3.80 -15.59
C LYS A 160 -0.57 3.60 -14.78
N PHE A 161 -0.31 2.36 -14.37
CA PHE A 161 0.94 1.94 -13.74
C PHE A 161 1.81 1.13 -14.71
N LEU A 162 3.13 1.25 -14.55
CA LEU A 162 4.13 0.58 -15.36
C LEU A 162 5.00 -0.34 -14.50
N ASP A 163 5.09 -1.62 -14.89
CA ASP A 163 6.04 -2.57 -14.32
C ASP A 163 7.48 -2.07 -14.49
N SER A 164 8.20 -1.96 -13.38
CA SER A 164 9.49 -1.28 -13.30
C SER A 164 10.53 -2.02 -12.47
N GLU A 165 10.20 -3.19 -11.90
CA GLU A 165 11.08 -3.95 -11.01
C GLU A 165 12.43 -4.32 -11.63
N PHE A 166 12.44 -4.68 -12.92
CA PHE A 166 13.66 -5.02 -13.64
C PHE A 166 14.44 -3.78 -14.08
N ALA A 167 13.73 -2.72 -14.48
CA ALA A 167 14.34 -1.46 -14.90
C ALA A 167 15.04 -0.75 -13.72
N LEU A 168 14.47 -0.88 -12.52
CA LEU A 168 15.00 -0.31 -11.28
C LEU A 168 15.95 -1.27 -10.54
N GLY A 169 16.16 -2.48 -11.04
CA GLY A 169 17.06 -3.47 -10.44
C GLY A 169 16.59 -4.04 -9.11
N VAL A 170 15.29 -3.94 -8.81
CA VAL A 170 14.64 -4.61 -7.67
C VAL A 170 14.61 -6.13 -7.87
N GLU A 171 14.37 -6.54 -9.12
CA GLU A 171 14.41 -7.93 -9.55
C GLU A 171 15.36 -8.11 -10.75
N PRO A 172 15.99 -9.29 -10.92
CA PRO A 172 16.01 -10.40 -9.96
C PRO A 172 16.72 -10.01 -8.66
N ARG A 173 16.36 -10.64 -7.54
CA ARG A 173 17.05 -10.49 -6.25
C ARG A 173 18.58 -10.49 -6.42
N ARG A 174 19.26 -9.66 -5.60
CA ARG A 174 20.72 -9.52 -5.62
C ARG A 174 21.41 -10.88 -5.57
N GLY A 175 22.35 -11.10 -6.49
CA GLY A 175 23.07 -12.37 -6.61
C GLY A 175 22.30 -13.49 -7.33
N GLY A 176 21.08 -13.23 -7.81
CA GLY A 176 20.26 -14.20 -8.54
C GLY A 176 19.70 -15.33 -7.67
N ALA A 177 19.71 -15.15 -6.35
CA ALA A 177 19.17 -16.15 -5.43
C ALA A 177 17.64 -16.24 -5.57
N MET A 178 17.13 -17.44 -5.79
CA MET A 178 15.68 -17.72 -5.84
C MET A 178 15.22 -18.60 -4.67
N THR A 179 16.16 -19.18 -3.91
CA THR A 179 15.88 -20.12 -2.82
C THR A 179 16.78 -19.88 -1.62
N THR A 180 16.28 -20.16 -0.43
CA THR A 180 17.01 -20.17 0.84
C THR A 180 16.88 -21.52 1.53
N ASP A 181 17.83 -21.84 2.41
CA ASP A 181 17.70 -22.95 3.35
C ASP A 181 16.63 -22.57 4.39
N TRP A 182 15.73 -23.51 4.71
CA TRP A 182 14.57 -23.22 5.57
C TRP A 182 14.56 -24.04 6.86
N MET A 183 14.64 -25.36 6.74
CA MET A 183 14.62 -26.25 7.89
C MET A 183 15.42 -27.52 7.62
N VAL A 184 16.04 -28.05 8.66
CA VAL A 184 16.66 -29.38 8.65
C VAL A 184 15.69 -30.35 9.30
N LEU A 185 15.42 -31.47 8.61
CA LEU A 185 14.58 -32.54 9.10
C LEU A 185 15.43 -33.74 9.52
N ASP A 186 15.14 -34.33 10.67
CA ASP A 186 15.71 -35.61 11.09
C ASP A 186 14.85 -36.77 10.53
N CYS A 187 15.17 -37.17 9.30
CA CYS A 187 14.42 -38.21 8.59
C CYS A 187 14.68 -39.63 9.12
N SER A 188 15.69 -39.82 9.97
CA SER A 188 15.93 -41.08 10.66
C SER A 188 15.25 -41.16 12.03
N GLY A 189 14.87 -40.01 12.62
CA GLY A 189 14.25 -39.92 13.92
C GLY A 189 12.89 -39.23 13.91
N ALA A 190 12.83 -38.02 14.47
CA ALA A 190 11.56 -37.36 14.81
C ALA A 190 10.71 -37.02 13.57
N ASP A 191 11.35 -36.69 12.45
CA ASP A 191 10.69 -36.22 11.23
C ASP A 191 10.47 -37.32 10.19
N ARG A 192 10.72 -38.60 10.52
CA ARG A 192 10.57 -39.74 9.60
C ARG A 192 9.22 -39.81 8.85
N GLY A 193 8.16 -39.24 9.44
CA GLY A 193 6.82 -39.17 8.85
C GLY A 193 6.59 -37.98 7.91
N HIS A 194 7.52 -37.03 7.83
CA HIS A 194 7.40 -35.82 7.02
C HIS A 194 7.48 -36.15 5.52
N GLN A 195 6.75 -35.41 4.68
CA GLN A 195 6.70 -35.66 3.23
C GLN A 195 8.07 -35.62 2.55
N HIS A 196 8.96 -34.74 3.02
CA HIS A 196 10.33 -34.59 2.51
C HIS A 196 11.28 -35.71 2.96
N CYS A 197 10.89 -36.52 3.95
CA CYS A 197 11.66 -37.66 4.42
C CYS A 197 11.33 -38.95 3.67
N ARG A 198 10.35 -38.93 2.75
CA ARG A 198 9.99 -40.10 1.93
C ARG A 198 11.20 -40.58 1.12
N GLY A 199 11.70 -41.77 1.46
CA GLY A 199 12.85 -42.38 0.80
C GLY A 199 14.20 -41.72 1.13
N ARG A 200 14.28 -40.96 2.23
CA ARG A 200 15.51 -40.32 2.71
C ARG A 200 15.76 -40.70 4.17
N GLU A 201 17.02 -40.66 4.57
CA GLU A 201 17.49 -40.92 5.94
C GLU A 201 18.47 -39.82 6.36
N GLY A 202 18.69 -39.68 7.67
CA GLY A 202 19.57 -38.68 8.26
C GLY A 202 19.00 -37.27 8.23
N GLU A 203 19.88 -36.28 8.40
CA GLU A 203 19.52 -34.87 8.32
C GLU A 203 19.30 -34.45 6.87
N VAL A 204 18.11 -33.92 6.57
CA VAL A 204 17.72 -33.45 5.24
C VAL A 204 17.40 -31.96 5.29
N MET A 205 18.18 -31.15 4.58
CA MET A 205 17.89 -29.72 4.38
C MET A 205 16.74 -29.55 3.40
N VAL A 206 15.67 -28.89 3.84
CA VAL A 206 14.57 -28.41 3.00
C VAL A 206 14.86 -26.98 2.60
N ARG A 207 14.83 -26.73 1.28
CA ARG A 207 14.96 -25.40 0.70
C ARG A 207 13.58 -24.83 0.38
N ALA A 208 13.40 -23.55 0.63
CA ALA A 208 12.20 -22.78 0.25
C ALA A 208 12.57 -21.79 -0.84
N THR A 209 11.63 -21.41 -1.71
CA THR A 209 11.87 -20.26 -2.59
C THR A 209 11.81 -18.96 -1.78
N LEU A 210 12.44 -17.89 -2.26
CA LEU A 210 12.40 -16.56 -1.63
C LEU A 210 11.11 -15.82 -2.01
N GLY A 211 10.70 -14.89 -1.17
CA GLY A 211 9.55 -14.01 -1.42
C GLY A 211 9.17 -13.17 -0.19
N SER A 212 8.79 -11.94 -0.47
CA SER A 212 8.51 -10.92 0.52
C SER A 212 7.04 -10.94 0.94
N ARG A 213 6.76 -10.72 2.23
CA ARG A 213 5.37 -10.61 2.73
C ARG A 213 4.94 -9.19 2.95
N SER A 214 5.87 -8.41 3.48
CA SER A 214 5.63 -7.04 3.91
C SER A 214 6.66 -6.13 3.29
N SER A 215 6.28 -4.87 3.10
CA SER A 215 7.17 -3.81 2.68
C SER A 215 6.88 -2.55 3.48
N LEU A 216 7.85 -1.65 3.52
CA LEU A 216 7.70 -0.33 4.06
C LEU A 216 8.60 0.63 3.28
N LEU A 217 8.11 1.85 3.10
CA LEU A 217 8.78 2.92 2.36
C LEU A 217 9.21 4.02 3.32
N PHE A 218 10.47 4.45 3.23
CA PHE A 218 11.04 5.54 4.01
C PHE A 218 12.40 5.95 3.44
N ASP A 219 12.80 7.20 3.69
CA ASP A 219 14.15 7.69 3.44
C ASP A 219 15.09 7.15 4.53
N ALA A 220 15.87 6.10 4.22
CA ALA A 220 16.64 5.35 5.20
C ALA A 220 18.00 5.99 5.50
N ASP A 221 18.60 6.68 4.53
CA ASP A 221 19.90 7.33 4.66
C ASP A 221 19.82 8.87 4.76
N GLY A 222 18.64 9.45 4.62
CA GLY A 222 18.35 10.86 4.80
C GLY A 222 18.68 11.72 3.58
N ASP A 223 18.73 11.14 2.38
CA ASP A 223 19.06 11.83 1.13
C ASP A 223 17.84 12.44 0.41
N GLY A 224 16.64 12.10 0.88
CA GLY A 224 15.37 12.63 0.41
C GLY A 224 14.67 11.82 -0.66
N ASP A 225 15.26 10.74 -1.19
CA ASP A 225 14.52 9.75 -1.96
C ASP A 225 13.94 8.65 -1.05
N LEU A 226 13.00 7.84 -1.59
CA LEU A 226 12.33 6.81 -0.81
C LEU A 226 12.98 5.45 -1.07
N ASP A 227 13.42 4.82 0.00
CA ASP A 227 13.92 3.45 0.01
C ASP A 227 12.81 2.45 0.30
N ILE A 228 13.11 1.18 0.01
CA ILE A 228 12.19 0.06 0.24
C ILE A 228 12.88 -0.96 1.12
N VAL A 229 12.22 -1.32 2.22
CA VAL A 229 12.57 -2.52 3.00
C VAL A 229 11.45 -3.53 2.83
N ALA A 230 11.79 -4.74 2.38
CA ALA A 230 10.86 -5.85 2.21
C ALA A 230 11.27 -7.02 3.10
N ASN A 231 10.32 -7.59 3.85
CA ASN A 231 10.59 -8.71 4.74
C ASN A 231 10.41 -10.05 4.02
N GLU A 232 11.46 -10.88 4.01
CA GLU A 232 11.51 -12.15 3.30
C GLU A 232 11.07 -13.35 4.16
N PHE A 233 10.07 -14.09 3.67
CA PHE A 233 10.21 -15.50 3.32
C PHE A 233 11.28 -16.40 3.97
N ASN A 234 11.38 -16.59 5.30
CA ASN A 234 12.44 -17.42 5.91
C ASN A 234 13.88 -17.00 5.54
N SER A 235 14.08 -15.73 5.25
CA SER A 235 15.38 -15.18 4.89
C SER A 235 15.59 -13.82 5.54
N GLU A 236 16.74 -13.22 5.32
CA GLU A 236 17.00 -11.86 5.75
C GLU A 236 16.16 -10.85 4.95
N PRO A 237 15.77 -9.70 5.54
CA PRO A 237 15.07 -8.66 4.82
C PRO A 237 15.85 -8.14 3.62
N GLN A 238 15.14 -7.80 2.54
CA GLN A 238 15.69 -7.06 1.42
C GLN A 238 15.70 -5.56 1.78
N VAL A 239 16.87 -4.93 1.68
CA VAL A 239 17.02 -3.48 1.79
C VAL A 239 17.41 -2.96 0.41
N LEU A 240 16.49 -2.19 -0.20
CA LEU A 240 16.64 -1.59 -1.50
C LEU A 240 16.84 -0.09 -1.30
N LEU A 241 18.10 0.32 -1.35
CA LEU A 241 18.44 1.74 -1.30
C LEU A 241 18.31 2.34 -2.70
N SER A 242 17.57 3.43 -2.81
CA SER A 242 17.46 4.22 -4.03
C SER A 242 18.75 5.01 -4.25
N SER A 243 19.01 5.35 -5.52
CA SER A 243 20.10 6.24 -5.92
C SER A 243 19.56 7.37 -6.81
N LEU A 244 18.31 7.75 -6.58
CA LEU A 244 17.60 8.74 -7.37
C LEU A 244 18.19 10.12 -7.14
N SER A 245 18.49 10.44 -5.87
CA SER A 245 19.10 11.70 -5.45
C SER A 245 20.51 11.90 -6.06
N ASP A 246 21.27 10.81 -6.24
CA ASP A 246 22.56 10.77 -6.92
C ASP A 246 22.43 11.02 -8.42
N ALA A 247 21.38 10.49 -9.04
CA ALA A 247 21.15 10.54 -10.48
C ALA A 247 20.55 11.88 -10.95
N LYS A 248 19.70 12.49 -10.13
CA LYS A 248 19.05 13.77 -10.45
C LYS A 248 18.75 14.59 -9.20
N LYS A 249 18.68 15.90 -9.37
CA LYS A 249 18.16 16.77 -8.32
C LYS A 249 16.68 16.48 -8.08
N ILE A 250 16.34 16.11 -6.86
CA ILE A 250 14.96 15.88 -6.41
C ILE A 250 14.42 17.06 -5.60
N HIS A 251 13.10 17.22 -5.64
CA HIS A 251 12.38 18.18 -4.84
C HIS A 251 11.28 17.48 -4.05
N TYR A 252 11.28 17.68 -2.74
CA TYR A 252 10.31 17.02 -1.86
C TYR A 252 9.93 17.88 -0.66
N LEU A 253 8.83 17.51 -0.02
CA LEU A 253 8.37 18.05 1.25
C LEU A 253 7.89 16.91 2.13
N GLU A 254 8.44 16.81 3.34
CA GLU A 254 7.88 15.98 4.39
C GLU A 254 6.95 16.79 5.28
N VAL A 255 5.75 16.28 5.59
CA VAL A 255 4.80 16.93 6.51
C VAL A 255 4.57 16.04 7.72
N ARG A 256 5.05 16.49 8.90
CA ARG A 256 4.78 15.85 10.19
C ARG A 256 3.64 16.58 10.90
N LEU A 257 2.58 15.87 11.21
CA LEU A 257 1.45 16.40 11.98
C LEU A 257 1.60 16.10 13.47
N VAL A 258 1.25 17.09 14.29
CA VAL A 258 1.15 16.97 15.75
C VAL A 258 -0.24 17.41 16.19
N GLY A 259 -1.09 16.46 16.55
CA GLY A 259 -2.46 16.73 17.01
C GLY A 259 -2.50 17.25 18.44
N THR A 260 -3.38 18.22 18.71
CA THR A 260 -3.61 18.80 20.05
C THR A 260 -5.06 18.68 20.50
N ARG A 261 -6.00 18.58 19.55
CA ARG A 261 -7.43 18.31 19.75
C ARG A 261 -7.80 16.94 19.18
N SER A 262 -7.21 16.60 18.04
CA SER A 262 -7.23 15.28 17.40
C SER A 262 -6.24 14.34 18.10
N ASN A 263 -6.12 13.09 17.64
CA ASN A 263 -5.10 12.17 18.16
C ASN A 263 -3.68 12.73 17.91
N ARG A 264 -2.72 12.34 18.76
CA ARG A 264 -1.36 12.92 18.81
C ARG A 264 -0.63 12.94 17.46
N ASP A 265 -0.90 11.95 16.61
CA ASP A 265 -0.21 11.75 15.33
C ASP A 265 -0.97 12.36 14.15
N GLY A 266 -2.11 13.03 14.41
CA GLY A 266 -2.94 13.62 13.36
C GLY A 266 -3.63 12.58 12.47
N LEU A 267 -3.80 11.33 12.92
CA LEU A 267 -4.43 10.27 12.12
C LEU A 267 -5.84 10.68 11.67
N GLY A 268 -6.13 10.51 10.38
CA GLY A 268 -7.35 10.93 9.71
C GLY A 268 -7.31 12.36 9.14
N ALA A 269 -6.24 13.12 9.35
CA ALA A 269 -6.09 14.44 8.74
C ALA A 269 -5.86 14.32 7.23
N ARG A 270 -6.50 15.20 6.45
CA ARG A 270 -6.23 15.37 5.02
C ARG A 270 -5.25 16.50 4.83
N VAL A 271 -4.14 16.22 4.15
CA VAL A 271 -3.09 17.20 3.83
C VAL A 271 -3.08 17.42 2.33
N ARG A 272 -3.17 18.68 1.91
CA ARG A 272 -3.01 19.12 0.52
C ARG A 272 -1.77 19.98 0.40
N VAL A 273 -0.84 19.60 -0.46
CA VAL A 273 0.34 20.40 -0.82
C VAL A 273 0.11 21.00 -2.20
N VAL A 274 0.08 22.33 -2.28
CA VAL A 274 -0.05 23.05 -3.56
C VAL A 274 1.33 23.49 -4.00
N ALA A 275 1.75 23.08 -5.20
CA ALA A 275 3.04 23.45 -5.78
C ALA A 275 2.85 23.76 -7.27
N GLY A 276 2.84 25.05 -7.62
CA GLY A 276 2.53 25.50 -8.97
C GLY A 276 1.07 25.20 -9.37
N ASP A 277 0.90 24.42 -10.42
CA ASP A 277 -0.41 23.99 -10.95
C ASP A 277 -0.91 22.69 -10.34
N ARG A 278 -0.11 22.02 -9.50
CA ARG A 278 -0.46 20.75 -8.88
C ARG A 278 -0.95 20.90 -7.44
N THR A 279 -1.89 20.05 -7.08
CA THR A 279 -2.32 19.81 -5.71
C THR A 279 -2.17 18.34 -5.39
N LEU A 280 -1.25 18.01 -4.48
CA LEU A 280 -0.98 16.65 -4.04
C LEU A 280 -1.77 16.41 -2.75
N THR A 281 -2.57 15.36 -2.70
CA THR A 281 -3.44 15.08 -1.55
C THR A 281 -3.08 13.75 -0.91
N GLN A 282 -2.75 13.76 0.39
CA GLN A 282 -2.59 12.54 1.17
C GLN A 282 -3.44 12.58 2.45
N ILE A 283 -3.86 11.40 2.90
CA ILE A 283 -4.46 11.22 4.22
C ILE A 283 -3.40 10.66 5.17
N GLN A 284 -3.31 11.22 6.37
CA GLN A 284 -2.54 10.64 7.46
C GLN A 284 -3.29 9.42 8.01
N ASP A 285 -3.24 8.29 7.30
CA ASP A 285 -4.00 7.07 7.59
C ASP A 285 -3.23 6.04 8.44
N GLY A 286 -2.02 6.40 8.87
CA GLY A 286 -1.11 5.49 9.57
C GLY A 286 -0.22 4.68 8.63
N LYS A 287 -0.31 4.90 7.30
CA LYS A 287 0.41 4.20 6.23
C LYS A 287 0.13 2.69 6.17
N SER A 288 0.33 2.10 4.98
CA SER A 288 0.04 0.69 4.71
C SER A 288 1.29 -0.18 4.69
N GLY A 289 1.06 -1.48 4.78
CA GLY A 289 2.06 -2.55 4.75
C GLY A 289 1.47 -3.79 5.42
N TYR A 290 1.57 -4.97 4.80
CA TYR A 290 1.06 -6.20 5.43
C TYR A 290 1.90 -6.53 6.67
N LEU A 291 1.35 -6.45 7.89
CA LEU A 291 2.12 -6.59 9.14
C LEU A 291 3.37 -5.68 9.22
N SER A 292 3.33 -4.53 8.53
CA SER A 292 4.37 -3.50 8.51
C SER A 292 3.74 -2.12 8.41
N GLN A 293 4.55 -1.07 8.53
CA GLN A 293 4.09 0.31 8.47
C GLN A 293 5.18 1.18 7.82
N SER A 294 4.88 1.84 6.70
CA SER A 294 5.76 2.88 6.12
C SER A 294 5.90 4.09 7.05
N SER A 295 6.94 4.89 6.84
CA SER A 295 7.26 6.00 7.75
C SER A 295 6.16 7.07 7.82
N VAL A 296 6.13 7.72 8.98
CA VAL A 296 5.52 9.04 9.19
C VAL A 296 6.68 9.97 9.46
N PRO A 297 6.91 11.05 8.69
CA PRO A 297 5.93 11.96 8.07
C PRO A 297 5.33 11.55 6.72
N LEU A 298 4.32 12.32 6.26
CA LEU A 298 3.83 12.24 4.87
C LEU A 298 4.90 12.80 3.93
N TYR A 299 5.30 12.02 2.91
CA TYR A 299 6.27 12.43 1.89
C TYR A 299 5.54 12.89 0.63
N PHE A 300 5.91 14.07 0.11
CA PHE A 300 5.41 14.61 -1.16
C PHE A 300 6.59 14.92 -2.07
N GLY A 301 6.76 14.18 -3.16
CA GLY A 301 7.63 14.62 -4.25
C GLY A 301 6.98 15.80 -4.99
N LEU A 302 7.78 16.83 -5.27
CA LEU A 302 7.32 18.06 -5.92
C LEU A 302 7.59 18.04 -7.44
N GLY A 303 8.23 16.98 -7.95
CA GLY A 303 8.65 16.88 -9.34
C GLY A 303 9.55 18.05 -9.74
N ALA A 304 9.14 18.81 -10.76
CA ALA A 304 9.89 19.98 -11.23
C ALA A 304 9.68 21.24 -10.37
N ALA A 305 8.69 21.25 -9.47
CA ALA A 305 8.43 22.42 -8.63
C ALA A 305 9.52 22.56 -7.56
N THR A 306 10.12 23.74 -7.49
CA THR A 306 11.22 24.04 -6.56
C THR A 306 10.74 24.53 -5.20
N LYS A 307 9.42 24.60 -4.98
CA LYS A 307 8.78 25.00 -3.72
C LYS A 307 7.32 24.54 -3.68
N ALA A 308 6.77 24.43 -2.48
CA ALA A 308 5.33 24.42 -2.26
C ALA A 308 4.83 25.85 -1.97
N ASP A 309 3.72 26.24 -2.61
CA ASP A 309 3.09 27.55 -2.42
C ASP A 309 2.23 27.62 -1.16
N ARG A 310 1.59 26.50 -0.78
CA ARG A 310 0.90 26.35 0.50
C ARG A 310 0.67 24.90 0.89
N VAL A 311 0.52 24.67 2.20
CA VAL A 311 0.05 23.40 2.77
C VAL A 311 -1.28 23.65 3.47
N GLU A 312 -2.32 22.90 3.10
CA GLU A 312 -3.64 22.94 3.74
C GLU A 312 -3.90 21.64 4.49
N ILE A 313 -4.45 21.75 5.70
CA ILE A 313 -4.74 20.60 6.55
C ILE A 313 -6.18 20.69 7.05
N ASP A 314 -6.97 19.67 6.72
CA ASP A 314 -8.27 19.42 7.35
C ASP A 314 -8.06 18.40 8.47
N TRP A 315 -8.18 18.84 9.72
CA TRP A 315 -7.97 18.00 10.90
C TRP A 315 -9.24 17.21 11.27
N PRO A 316 -9.11 16.01 11.88
CA PRO A 316 -10.26 15.24 12.39
C PRO A 316 -11.13 16.02 13.39
N SER A 317 -10.56 16.97 14.12
CA SER A 317 -11.28 17.87 15.04
C SER A 317 -12.22 18.87 14.34
N GLY A 318 -12.20 18.94 13.01
CA GLY A 318 -12.89 19.93 12.19
C GLY A 318 -12.12 21.24 12.04
N ALA A 319 -10.92 21.37 12.62
CA ALA A 319 -10.06 22.51 12.37
C ALA A 319 -9.55 22.51 10.92
N HIS A 320 -9.51 23.68 10.29
CA HIS A 320 -8.86 23.89 9.00
C HIS A 320 -7.67 24.82 9.19
N GLN A 321 -6.52 24.46 8.63
CA GLN A 321 -5.27 25.21 8.78
C GLN A 321 -4.58 25.36 7.43
N VAL A 322 -4.06 26.56 7.15
CA VAL A 322 -3.32 26.86 5.92
C VAL A 322 -1.98 27.48 6.28
N ILE A 323 -0.89 26.88 5.80
CA ILE A 323 0.48 27.37 5.93
C ILE A 323 0.93 27.92 4.58
N LYS A 324 1.44 29.15 4.56
CA LYS A 324 1.95 29.82 3.34
C LYS A 324 3.40 30.28 3.45
N ASP A 325 3.88 30.48 4.67
CA ASP A 325 5.21 30.98 4.97
C ASP A 325 6.04 29.91 5.67
N GLY A 326 7.36 29.93 5.48
CA GLY A 326 8.28 29.03 6.17
C GLY A 326 8.20 27.56 5.78
N ILE A 327 7.60 27.25 4.61
CA ILE A 327 7.58 25.89 4.08
C ILE A 327 8.99 25.58 3.54
N PRO A 328 9.70 24.58 4.11
CA PRO A 328 11.03 24.20 3.61
C PRO A 328 10.92 23.52 2.25
N VAL A 329 12.01 23.56 1.50
CA VAL A 329 12.21 22.78 0.28
C VAL A 329 13.21 21.69 0.61
N ASN A 330 12.93 20.45 0.21
CA ASN A 330 13.79 19.30 0.48
C ASN A 330 14.01 19.11 1.98
N GLY A 331 12.91 19.04 2.73
CA GLY A 331 12.97 18.95 4.18
C GLY A 331 11.61 18.81 4.82
N ARG A 332 11.60 18.93 6.15
CA ARG A 332 10.44 18.63 6.98
C ARG A 332 9.74 19.86 7.50
N LEU A 333 8.43 19.93 7.26
CA LEU A 333 7.50 20.85 7.89
C LEU A 333 6.76 20.13 9.03
N GLU A 334 7.01 20.54 10.26
CA GLU A 334 6.19 20.13 11.41
C GLU A 334 5.01 21.10 11.56
N VAL A 335 3.78 20.56 11.62
CA VAL A 335 2.56 21.35 11.81
C VAL A 335 1.81 20.89 13.05
N VAL A 336 1.68 21.80 14.00
CA VAL A 336 0.91 21.60 15.24
C VAL A 336 -0.53 22.05 15.02
N GLU A 337 -1.48 21.18 15.33
CA GLU A 337 -2.91 21.47 15.27
C GLU A 337 -3.27 22.66 16.17
N PRO A 338 -4.07 23.64 15.68
CA PRO A 338 -4.48 24.77 16.48
C PRO A 338 -5.25 24.33 17.73
N LYS A 339 -4.91 24.91 18.88
CA LYS A 339 -5.67 24.71 20.12
C LYS A 339 -7.12 25.13 19.94
N ALA A 340 -8.03 24.56 20.72
CA ALA A 340 -9.42 24.99 20.73
C ALA A 340 -9.49 26.48 21.07
N GLU A 341 -10.22 27.27 20.28
CA GLU A 341 -10.54 28.64 20.68
C GLU A 341 -11.27 28.60 22.02
N ALA A 342 -10.84 29.45 22.96
CA ALA A 342 -11.58 29.62 24.21
C ALA A 342 -13.03 30.00 23.88
N PRO A 343 -14.04 29.45 24.60
CA PRO A 343 -15.42 29.84 24.39
C PRO A 343 -15.51 31.38 24.47
N LYS A 344 -16.04 32.01 23.42
CA LYS A 344 -16.30 33.45 23.43
C LYS A 344 -17.19 33.72 24.65
N THR A 345 -16.67 34.46 25.62
CA THR A 345 -17.44 34.92 26.77
C THR A 345 -18.63 35.71 26.24
N MET A 346 -19.82 35.13 26.30
CA MET A 346 -21.05 35.86 26.05
C MET A 346 -21.15 36.94 27.13
N THR A 347 -20.88 38.18 26.76
CA THR A 347 -21.25 39.33 27.58
C THR A 347 -22.76 39.27 27.80
N PRO A 348 -23.24 39.28 29.05
CA PRO A 348 -24.67 39.31 29.31
C PRO A 348 -25.25 40.57 28.65
N LYS A 349 -26.24 40.40 27.78
CA LYS A 349 -27.07 41.54 27.36
C LYS A 349 -27.76 42.07 28.60
N THR A 350 -27.38 43.26 29.04
CA THR A 350 -28.12 44.03 30.04
C THR A 350 -29.55 44.23 29.53
N LYS A 351 -30.51 43.87 30.39
CA LYS A 351 -31.94 44.05 30.15
C LYS A 351 -32.34 45.51 30.19
#